data_AF-A0A4D6HDK0-F1
#
_entry.id   AF-A0A4D6HDK0-F1
#
_cell.length_a   1.000
_cell.length_b   1.000
_cell.length_c   1.000
_cell.angle_alpha   90.00
_cell.angle_beta   90.00
_cell.angle_gamma   90.00
#
_symmetry.space_group_name_H-M   'P 1'
#
loop_
_entity.id
_entity.type
_entity.pdbx_description
1 polymer ?
#
loop_
_entity_poly.entity_id
_entity_poly.type
_entity_poly.pdbx_seq_one_letter_code
_entity_poly.pdbx_strand_id
1 'polypeptide(L)' 'MSTRRDLYVAGFVAASLAYIFVSLAFTGSFHLLRWITFVVFFGVAFAGFEWFIGWAMAQE' A
#
# COMPACT_ATOMS: atom_id res chain seq x y z
N MET A 1 9.12 13.89 13.58
CA MET A 1 8.31 12.67 13.82
C MET A 1 6.99 12.64 13.04
N SER A 2 6.73 13.56 12.09
CA SER A 2 5.55 13.56 11.20
C SER A 2 5.85 13.04 9.79
N THR A 3 7.00 13.38 9.21
CA THR A 3 7.31 13.13 7.80
C THR A 3 7.23 11.66 7.37
N ARG A 4 7.77 10.71 8.14
CA ARG A 4 7.67 9.27 7.79
C ARG A 4 6.23 8.77 7.83
N ARG A 5 5.44 9.21 8.83
CA ARG A 5 4.02 8.85 8.93
C ARG A 5 3.24 9.43 7.77
N ASP A 6 3.52 10.68 7.40
CA ASP A 6 2.88 11.35 6.28
C ASP A 6 3.19 10.65 4.95
N LEU A 7 4.44 10.18 4.77
CA LEU A 7 4.83 9.39 3.60
C LEU A 7 4.12 8.02 3.56
N TYR A 8 3.98 7.33 4.70
CA TYR A 8 3.22 6.07 4.74
C TYR A 8 1.74 6.28 4.41
N VAL A 9 1.13 7.34 4.95
CA VAL A 9 -0.26 7.70 4.66
C VAL A 9 -0.42 8.09 3.19
N ALA A 10 0.49 8.89 2.65
CA ALA A 10 0.48 9.28 1.24
C ALA A 10 0.62 8.05 0.32
N GLY A 11 1.53 7.13 0.63
CA GLY A 11 1.71 5.87 -0.10
C GLY A 11 0.46 4.99 -0.06
N PHE A 12 -0.18 4.88 1.11
CA PHE A 12 -1.44 4.15 1.26
C PHE A 12 -2.58 4.76 0.44
N VAL A 13 -2.71 6.10 0.45
CA VAL A 13 -3.71 6.83 -0.33
C VAL A 13 -3.46 6.63 -1.83
N ALA A 14 -2.22 6.77 -2.28
CA ALA A 14 -1.85 6.57 -3.68
C ALA A 14 -2.16 5.14 -4.15
N ALA A 15 -1.77 4.12 -3.37
CA ALA A 15 -2.05 2.72 -3.69
C ALA A 15 -3.56 2.42 -3.74
N SER A 16 -4.33 2.97 -2.79
CA SER A 16 -5.79 2.80 -2.74
C SER A 16 -6.48 3.43 -3.94
N LEU A 17 -6.09 4.66 -4.31
CA LEU A 17 -6.64 5.33 -5.49
C LEU A 17 -6.28 4.58 -6.77
N ALA A 18 -5.03 4.14 -6.92
CA ALA A 18 -4.61 3.34 -8.06
C ALA A 18 -5.46 2.07 -8.21
N TYR A 19 -5.72 1.35 -7.12
CA TYR A 19 -6.60 0.17 -7.13
C TYR A 19 -8.02 0.53 -7.58
N ILE A 20 -8.61 1.59 -7.02
CA ILE A 20 -9.96 2.02 -7.36
C ILE A 20 -10.05 2.39 -8.86
N PHE A 21 -9.09 3.17 -9.36
CA PHE A 21 -9.04 3.55 -10.78
C PHE A 21 -8.94 2.34 -11.70
N VAL A 22 -8.03 1.40 -11.41
CA VAL A 22 -7.86 0.17 -12.19
C VAL A 22 -9.14 -0.69 -12.14
N SER A 23 -9.74 -0.84 -10.95
CA SER A 23 -11.01 -1.58 -10.80
C SER A 23 -12.11 -0.97 -11.66
N LEU A 24 -12.30 0.34 -11.57
CA LEU A 24 -13.32 1.05 -12.35
C LEU A 24 -13.04 0.97 -13.85
N ALA A 25 -11.78 1.09 -14.27
CA ALA A 25 -11.40 1.06 -15.68
C ALA A 25 -11.67 -0.31 -16.34
N PHE A 26 -11.40 -1.42 -15.63
CA PHE A 26 -11.52 -2.75 -16.22
C PHE A 26 -12.82 -3.48 -15.91
N THR A 27 -13.49 -3.15 -14.80
CA THR A 27 -14.71 -3.85 -14.37
C THR A 27 -15.95 -2.95 -14.34
N GLY A 28 -15.77 -1.62 -14.38
CA GLY A 28 -16.88 -0.67 -14.24
C GLY A 28 -17.51 -0.63 -12.85
N SER A 29 -17.02 -1.43 -11.89
CA SER A 29 -17.56 -1.53 -10.54
C SER A 29 -16.46 -1.44 -9.49
N PHE A 30 -16.86 -0.99 -8.30
CA PHE A 30 -16.01 -1.02 -7.11
C PHE A 30 -16.54 -2.04 -6.11
N HIS A 31 -15.73 -3.06 -5.82
CA HIS A 31 -16.06 -4.10 -4.85
C HIS A 31 -15.31 -3.88 -3.54
N LEU A 32 -16.02 -3.42 -2.51
CA LEU A 32 -15.43 -3.04 -1.23
C LEU A 32 -14.62 -4.17 -0.58
N LEU A 33 -15.12 -5.41 -0.58
CA LEU A 33 -14.40 -6.56 -0.01
C LEU A 33 -13.07 -6.82 -0.74
N ARG A 34 -13.04 -6.69 -2.07
CA ARG A 34 -11.80 -6.88 -2.85
C ARG A 34 -10.79 -5.79 -2.55
N TRP A 35 -11.26 -4.56 -2.37
CA TRP A 35 -10.40 -3.44 -1.93
C TRP A 35 -9.86 -3.63 -0.52
N ILE A 36 -10.68 -4.10 0.44
CA ILE A 36 -10.21 -4.42 1.80
C ILE A 36 -9.12 -5.49 1.75
N THR A 37 -9.32 -6.57 0.98
CA THR A 37 -8.29 -7.60 0.80
C THR A 37 -7.00 -7.02 0.22
N PHE A 38 -7.12 -6.13 -0.77
CA PHE A 38 -5.98 -5.41 -1.32
C PHE A 38 -5.27 -4.56 -0.26
N VAL A 39 -6.01 -3.80 0.56
CA VAL A 39 -5.44 -2.97 1.64
C VAL A 39 -4.67 -3.81 2.65
N VAL A 40 -5.24 -4.94 3.08
CA VAL A 40 -4.58 -5.86 4.02
C VAL A 40 -3.31 -6.44 3.38
N PHE A 41 -3.41 -6.92 2.15
CA PHE A 41 -2.26 -7.48 1.43
C PHE A 41 -1.16 -6.44 1.24
N PHE A 42 -1.51 -5.23 0.80
CA PHE A 42 -0.60 -4.11 0.64
C PHE A 42 0.08 -3.77 1.97
N GLY A 43 -0.67 -3.71 3.07
CA GLY A 43 -0.10 -3.43 4.40
C GLY A 43 0.92 -4.48 4.84
N VAL A 44 0.63 -5.76 4.63
CA VAL A 44 1.57 -6.85 4.92
C VAL A 44 2.83 -6.76 4.04
N ALA A 45 2.66 -6.56 2.73
CA ALA A 45 3.77 -6.41 1.81
C ALA A 45 4.64 -5.18 2.15
N PHE A 46 4.00 -4.07 2.51
CA PHE A 46 4.66 -2.84 2.92
C PHE A 46 5.49 -3.04 4.19
N ALA A 47 4.93 -3.69 5.21
CA ALA A 47 5.66 -4.02 6.43
C ALA A 47 6.85 -4.97 6.15
N GLY A 48 6.66 -5.95 5.26
CA GLY A 48 7.73 -6.82 4.80
C GLY A 48 8.86 -6.06 4.11
N PHE A 49 8.53 -5.09 3.27
CA PHE A 49 9.50 -4.22 2.61
C PHE A 49 10.28 -3.34 3.58
N GLU A 50 9.61 -2.71 4.55
CA GLU A 50 10.29 -1.92 5.59
C GLU A 50 11.28 -2.78 6.40
N TRP A 51 10.88 -4.01 6.76
CA TRP A 51 11.77 -4.94 7.44
C TRP A 51 12.95 -5.36 6.56
N PHE A 52 12.70 -5.66 5.28
CA PHE A 52 13.73 -6.03 4.32
C PHE A 52 14.76 -4.91 4.09
N ILE A 53 14.31 -3.66 3.92
CA ILE A 53 15.19 -2.50 3.79
C ILE A 53 16.01 -2.30 5.07
N GLY A 54 15.37 -2.44 6.24
CA GLY A 54 16.06 -2.35 7.53
C GLY A 54 17.16 -3.40 7.67
N TRP A 55 16.90 -4.64 7.25
CA TRP A 55 17.91 -5.70 7.19
C TRP A 55 19.05 -5.34 6.22
N ALA A 56 18.73 -4.91 4.99
CA ALA A 56 19.71 -4.61 3.97
C ALA A 56 20.66 -3.46 4.38
N MET A 57 20.10 -2.39 4.96
CA MET A 57 20.90 -1.25 5.43
C MET A 57 21.71 -1.56 6.70
N ALA A 58 21.36 -2.61 7.45
CA ALA A 58 22.15 -3.07 8.59
C ALA A 58 23.37 -3.91 8.19
N GLN A 59 23.53 -4.24 6.90
CA GLN A 59 24.69 -4.97 6.36
C GLN A 59 25.76 -4.05 5.75
N GLU A 60 25.49 -2.75 5.63
CA GLU A 60 26.48 -1.68 5.33
C GLU A 60 27.11 -1.14 6.62
#